data_AF-A0A2D5W1I1-F1
#
_entry.id   AF-A0A2D5W1I1-F1
#
_cell.length_a   1.000
_cell.length_b   1.000
_cell.length_c   1.000
_cell.angle_alpha   90.00
_cell.angle_beta   90.00
_cell.angle_gamma   90.00
#
_symmetry.space_group_name_H-M   'P 1'
#
loop_
_entity.id
_entity.type
_entity.pdbx_description
1 polymer ?
#
loop_
_entity_poly.entity_id
_entity_poly.type
_entity_poly.pdbx_seq_one_letter_code
_entity_poly.pdbx_strand_id
1 'polypeptide(L)' 'MDNLRITSGAFEIIVPEVHIRREGENIVVEWKGMLQSATDIRGPWQDFADDSQSPIILGPGDQLPLQFGRSILP' A
#
# COMPACT_ATOMS: atom_id res chain seq x y z
N MET A 1 37.23 -26.86 13.68
CA MET A 1 36.24 -25.92 14.21
C MET A 1 35.72 -25.15 13.02
N ASP A 2 34.51 -25.46 12.58
CA ASP A 2 33.90 -24.81 11.41
C ASP A 2 33.39 -23.43 11.82
N ASN A 3 33.84 -22.40 11.09
CA ASN A 3 33.43 -21.03 11.33
C ASN A 3 32.01 -20.83 10.80
N LEU A 4 31.09 -20.51 11.70
CA LEU A 4 29.70 -20.20 11.37
C LEU A 4 29.65 -18.91 10.53
N ARG A 5 29.29 -19.01 9.25
CA ARG A 5 29.01 -17.84 8.40
C ARG A 5 27.59 -17.37 8.69
N ILE A 6 27.46 -16.24 9.37
CA ILE A 6 26.20 -15.50 9.43
C ILE A 6 26.12 -14.69 8.13
N THR A 7 25.41 -15.23 7.14
CA THR A 7 24.89 -14.40 6.05
C THR A 7 23.84 -13.49 6.68
N SER A 8 24.19 -12.20 6.84
CA SER A 8 23.22 -11.14 7.10
C SER A 8 22.17 -11.22 5.99
N GLY A 9 21.03 -11.86 6.26
CA GLY A 9 19.85 -11.66 5.44
C GLY A 9 19.61 -10.16 5.40
N ALA A 10 19.52 -9.58 4.21
CA ALA A 10 19.12 -8.18 4.11
C ALA A 10 17.80 -8.06 4.86
N PHE A 11 17.76 -7.27 5.93
CA PHE A 11 16.50 -6.86 6.51
C PHE A 11 15.86 -6.01 5.42
N GLU A 12 14.90 -6.58 4.67
CA GLU A 12 14.18 -5.82 3.68
C GLU A 12 13.36 -4.79 4.44
N ILE A 13 13.88 -3.57 4.49
CA ILE A 13 13.17 -2.44 5.07
C ILE A 13 12.08 -2.11 4.05
N ILE A 14 10.88 -2.65 4.26
CA ILE A 14 9.71 -2.20 3.53
C ILE A 14 9.46 -0.75 3.94
N VAL A 15 9.63 0.17 3.00
CA VAL A 15 9.22 1.56 3.19
C VAL A 15 7.81 1.68 2.61
N PRO A 16 6.79 2.01 3.43
CA PRO A 16 5.45 2.18 2.92
C PRO A 16 5.39 3.30 1.89
N GLU A 17 4.81 3.01 0.74
CA GLU A 17 4.71 3.94 -0.41
C GLU A 17 3.29 3.90 -0.96
N VAL A 18 2.80 5.03 -1.48
CA VAL A 18 1.55 5.11 -2.24
C VAL A 18 1.80 5.99 -3.46
N HIS A 19 1.49 5.46 -4.64
CA HIS A 19 1.55 6.14 -5.91
C HIS A 19 0.16 6.16 -6.52
N ILE A 20 -0.34 7.36 -6.83
CA ILE A 20 -1.62 7.55 -7.50
C ILE A 20 -1.34 8.17 -8.85
N ARG A 21 -1.81 7.52 -9.92
CA ARG A 21 -1.74 8.05 -11.28
C ARG A 21 -3.05 7.85 -12.00
N ARG A 22 -3.21 8.59 -13.09
CA ARG A 22 -4.35 8.46 -13.99
C ARG A 22 -3.92 7.73 -15.25
N GLU A 23 -4.70 6.71 -15.64
CA GLU A 23 -4.53 5.99 -16.91
C GLU A 23 -5.86 6.03 -17.68
N GLY A 24 -5.96 6.96 -18.64
CA GLY A 24 -7.21 7.22 -19.35
C GLY A 24 -8.31 7.74 -18.42
N GLU A 25 -9.42 7.03 -18.33
CA GLU A 25 -10.52 7.32 -17.41
C GLU A 25 -10.36 6.66 -16.03
N ASN A 26 -9.34 5.80 -15.88
CA ASN A 26 -9.10 5.07 -14.64
C ASN A 26 -8.11 5.81 -13.75
N ILE A 27 -8.24 5.59 -12.44
CA ILE A 27 -7.23 5.90 -11.44
C ILE A 27 -6.54 4.59 -11.05
N VAL A 28 -5.21 4.58 -11.11
CA VAL A 28 -4.41 3.45 -10.64
C VAL A 28 -3.75 3.86 -9.34
N VAL A 29 -3.97 3.06 -8.30
CA VAL A 29 -3.36 3.22 -6.98
C VAL A 29 -2.44 2.04 -6.75
N GLU A 30 -1.16 2.32 -6.59
CA GLU A 30 -0.12 1.36 -6.25
C GLU A 30 0.42 1.66 -4.86
N TRP A 31 0.67 0.62 -4.07
CA TRP A 31 1.28 0.75 -2.76
C TRP A 31 2.25 -0.39 -2.45
N LYS A 32 3.12 -0.16 -1.47
CA LYS A 32 3.92 -1.17 -0.76
C LYS A 32 3.58 -1.09 0.72
N GLY A 33 3.47 -2.22 1.41
CA GLY A 33 2.94 -2.29 2.78
C GLY A 33 1.42 -2.54 2.83
N MET A 34 0.76 -2.11 3.90
CA MET A 34 -0.70 -2.23 4.07
C MET A 34 -1.40 -0.92 3.67
N LEU A 35 -2.28 -0.97 2.66
CA LEU A 35 -3.14 0.13 2.31
C LEU A 35 -4.28 0.24 3.33
N GLN A 36 -4.40 1.41 3.95
CA GLN A 36 -5.51 1.75 4.83
C GLN A 36 -6.36 2.85 4.23
N SER A 37 -7.66 2.82 4.53
CA SER A 37 -8.59 3.90 4.17
C SER A 37 -9.36 4.44 5.39
N ALA A 38 -9.82 5.69 5.27
CA ALA A 38 -10.65 6.37 6.26
C ALA A 38 -11.56 7.41 5.59
N THR A 39 -12.71 7.72 6.21
CA THR A 39 -13.63 8.78 5.74
C THR A 39 -13.28 10.16 6.31
N ASP A 40 -12.44 10.24 7.34
CA ASP A 40 -11.85 11.46 7.91
C ASP A 40 -10.33 11.25 7.96
N ILE A 41 -9.56 12.29 7.65
CA ILE A 41 -8.08 12.23 7.64
C ILE A 41 -7.50 11.86 9.01
N ARG A 42 -8.26 12.05 10.10
CA ARG A 42 -7.90 11.66 11.47
C ARG A 42 -8.23 10.21 11.79
N GLY A 43 -8.88 9.47 10.88
CA GLY A 43 -9.38 8.12 11.08
C GLY A 43 -10.86 8.06 11.50
N PRO A 44 -11.39 6.89 11.89
CA PRO A 44 -10.67 5.64 12.11
C PRO A 44 -10.11 5.07 10.79
N TRP A 45 -8.85 4.64 10.85
CA TRP A 45 -8.18 3.96 9.73
C TRP A 45 -8.50 2.48 9.77
N GLN A 46 -8.81 1.91 8.61
CA GLN A 46 -9.11 0.50 8.45
C GLN A 46 -8.23 -0.09 7.36
N ASP A 47 -7.74 -1.31 7.59
CA ASP A 47 -7.00 -2.07 6.59
C ASP A 47 -7.93 -2.38 5.42
N PHE A 48 -7.46 -2.02 4.22
CA PHE A 48 -8.17 -2.23 2.97
C PHE A 48 -7.57 -3.40 2.18
N ALA A 49 -6.24 -3.40 2.00
CA ALA A 49 -5.54 -4.42 1.23
C ALA A 49 -4.03 -4.42 1.49
N ASP A 50 -3.39 -5.59 1.42
CA ASP A 50 -1.93 -5.71 1.49
C ASP A 50 -1.26 -5.46 0.12
N ASP A 51 0.07 -5.43 0.07
CA ASP A 51 0.82 -5.11 -1.15
C ASP A 51 0.78 -6.21 -2.23
N SER A 52 0.36 -7.44 -1.88
CA SER A 52 0.12 -8.49 -2.88
C SER A 52 -1.08 -8.19 -3.78
N GLN A 53 -1.93 -7.27 -3.34
CA GLN A 53 -3.14 -6.82 -4.04
C GLN A 53 -2.94 -5.49 -4.80
N SER A 54 -1.71 -4.95 -4.81
CA SER A 54 -1.30 -3.75 -5.55
C SER A 54 -0.94 -4.09 -7.01
N PRO A 55 -1.34 -3.29 -8.02
CA PRO A 55 -2.24 -2.13 -7.98
C PRO A 55 -3.73 -2.48 -7.87
N ILE A 56 -4.51 -1.50 -7.39
CA ILE A 56 -5.95 -1.43 -7.71
C ILE A 56 -6.21 -0.41 -8.82
N ILE A 57 -7.16 -0.74 -9.70
CA ILE A 57 -7.62 0.14 -10.78
C ILE A 57 -9.07 0.52 -10.45
N LEU A 58 -9.32 1.81 -10.31
CA LEU A 58 -10.63 2.40 -10.06
C LEU A 58 -11.15 3.04 -11.34
N GLY A 59 -12.22 2.49 -11.90
CA GLY A 59 -12.91 3.08 -13.04
C GLY A 59 -13.84 4.24 -12.63
N PRO A 60 -14.45 4.94 -13.61
CA PRO A 60 -15.38 6.05 -13.36
C PRO A 60 -16.60 5.69 -12.49
N GLY A 61 -16.95 4.40 -12.38
CA GLY A 61 -18.04 3.90 -11.54
C GLY A 61 -17.61 3.41 -10.14
N ASP A 62 -16.30 3.26 -9.91
CA ASP A 62 -15.75 2.71 -8.65
C ASP A 62 -15.42 3.81 -7.63
N GLN A 63 -15.66 5.08 -7.97
CA GLN A 63 -15.44 6.21 -7.08
C GLN A 63 -16.45 6.18 -5.92
N LEU A 64 -16.05 5.50 -4.84
CA LEU A 64 -16.68 5.56 -3.52
C LEU A 64 -16.65 6.99 -2.95
N PRO A 65 -17.49 7.34 -1.96
CA PRO A 65 -17.42 8.64 -1.27
C PRO A 65 -15.99 8.92 -0.80
N LEU A 66 -15.54 10.18 -0.89
CA LEU A 66 -14.19 10.66 -0.54
C LEU A 66 -13.55 9.83 0.59
N GLN A 67 -12.60 8.98 0.24
CA GLN A 67 -11.77 8.24 1.20
C GLN A 67 -10.35 8.79 1.16
N PHE A 68 -9.77 8.98 2.34
CA PHE A 68 -8.34 9.20 2.49
C PHE A 68 -7.64 7.83 2.44
N GLY A 69 -6.50 7.76 1.74
CA GLY A 69 -5.66 6.56 1.66
C GLY A 69 -4.27 6.82 2.22
N ARG A 70 -3.69 5.84 2.91
CA ARG A 70 -2.28 5.84 3.32
C ARG A 70 -1.73 4.42 3.25
N SER A 71 -0.43 4.28 2.99
CA SER A 71 0.25 3.02 3.24
C SER A 71 0.96 3.06 4.60
N ILE A 72 0.91 1.94 5.31
CA ILE A 72 1.66 1.69 6.55
C ILE A 72 2.50 0.41 6.41
N LEU A 73 3.36 0.14 7.39
CA LEU A 73 4.04 -1.16 7.46
C LEU A 73 2.99 -2.30 7.59
N PRO A 74 3.23 -3.48 7.00
CA PRO A 74 2.35 -4.65 7.12
C PRO A 74 2.04 -5.03 8.58
#